data_AF-A0A0G0UY49-F1
#
_entry.id   AF-A0A0G0UY49-F1
#
_cell.length_a   1.000
_cell.length_b   1.000
_cell.length_c   1.000
_cell.angle_alpha   90.00
_cell.angle_beta   90.00
_cell.angle_gamma   90.00
#
_symmetry.space_group_name_H-M   'P 1'
#
loop_
_entity.id
_entity.type
_entity.pdbx_description
1 polymer ?
#
loop_
_entity_poly.entity_id
_entity_poly.type
_entity_poly.pdbx_seq_one_letter_code
_entity_poly.pdbx_strand_id
1 'polypeptide(L)'
;MKVFSKPTKGVLGLWFGLRRRQKFILQWVLGLLLGFFIYKYLGVHIVNIPGFDTVWDLGIWYIPFSAFVIVAFSNAFNITDGLDGLSTGLLLICLGVFEIIAIGNLDTPLLFFISLWAGALFAFLYFNVWPARIFLGDAGALSFGAMLAVIGLITGKILALVVVGGIFVIEATTSLIQILGWKYLKRPIFPLAPIHHTFLARGWKEPKIVIRAWILGLLLGVFGLWLATM
;
A
#
# COMPACT_ATOMS: atom_id res chain seq x y z
N MET A 1 -26.61 -0.10 -2.50
CA MET A 1 -27.04 -0.41 -1.12
C MET A 1 -25.97 -1.30 -0.50
N LYS A 2 -24.97 -0.72 0.19
CA LYS A 2 -23.86 -1.48 0.80
C LYS A 2 -24.30 -2.02 2.17
N VAL A 3 -24.33 -3.35 2.28
CA VAL A 3 -23.97 -4.16 3.46
C VAL A 3 -24.66 -3.82 4.80
N PHE A 4 -25.99 -3.67 4.81
CA PHE A 4 -26.78 -3.82 6.04
C PHE A 4 -28.06 -4.66 5.86
N SER A 5 -28.29 -5.22 4.68
CA SER A 5 -29.33 -6.23 4.49
C SER A 5 -28.79 -7.61 4.91
N LYS A 6 -29.62 -8.39 5.64
CA LYS A 6 -29.35 -9.80 5.89
C LYS A 6 -29.04 -10.48 4.56
N PRO A 7 -27.91 -11.20 4.43
CA PRO A 7 -27.55 -11.83 3.16
C PRO A 7 -28.63 -12.83 2.78
N THR A 8 -29.33 -12.56 1.67
CA THR A 8 -30.21 -13.55 1.03
C THR A 8 -29.33 -14.45 0.17
N LYS A 9 -29.54 -15.77 0.25
CA LYS A 9 -28.79 -16.74 -0.55
C LYS A 9 -29.16 -16.59 -2.03
N GLY A 10 -28.46 -15.73 -2.75
CA GLY A 10 -28.51 -15.66 -4.20
C GLY A 10 -27.59 -16.72 -4.82
N VAL A 11 -28.10 -17.46 -5.81
CA VAL A 11 -27.36 -18.50 -6.55
C VAL A 11 -26.17 -17.91 -7.34
N LEU A 12 -26.17 -16.60 -7.61
CA LEU A 12 -25.18 -15.90 -8.42
C LEU A 12 -23.86 -15.54 -7.70
N GLY A 13 -23.74 -15.81 -6.40
CA GLY A 13 -22.61 -15.37 -5.54
C GLY A 13 -21.60 -16.45 -5.15
N LEU A 14 -21.73 -17.68 -5.68
CA LEU A 14 -20.79 -18.77 -5.43
C LEU A 14 -19.61 -18.73 -6.41
N TRP A 15 -18.98 -17.57 -6.57
CA TRP A 15 -17.73 -17.49 -7.32
C TRP A 15 -16.60 -17.97 -6.41
N PHE A 16 -16.05 -19.15 -6.73
CA PHE A 16 -14.86 -19.71 -6.10
C PHE A 16 -13.67 -18.75 -6.25
N GLY A 17 -13.50 -17.83 -5.31
CA GLY A 17 -12.29 -17.03 -5.19
C GLY A 17 -11.12 -17.87 -4.70
N LEU A 18 -9.89 -17.51 -5.09
CA LEU A 18 -8.68 -18.10 -4.53
C LEU A 18 -8.72 -18.02 -2.99
N ARG A 19 -8.41 -19.15 -2.34
CA ARG A 19 -8.33 -19.20 -0.87
C ARG A 19 -7.27 -18.20 -0.40
N ARG A 20 -7.47 -17.59 0.77
CA ARG A 20 -6.49 -16.66 1.38
C ARG A 20 -5.07 -17.22 1.40
N ARG A 21 -4.90 -18.51 1.71
CA ARG A 21 -3.60 -19.20 1.67
C ARG A 21 -2.98 -19.24 0.26
N GLN A 22 -3.78 -19.51 -0.77
CA GLN A 22 -3.31 -19.55 -2.15
C GLN A 22 -2.87 -18.15 -2.60
N LYS A 23 -3.69 -17.12 -2.32
CA LYS A 23 -3.33 -15.71 -2.60
C LYS A 23 -2.00 -15.33 -1.93
N PHE A 24 -1.84 -15.67 -0.65
CA PHE A 24 -0.63 -15.34 0.10
C PHE A 24 0.61 -16.08 -0.43
N ILE A 25 0.49 -17.35 -0.79
CA ILE A 25 1.60 -18.12 -1.41
C ILE A 25 1.99 -17.48 -2.74
N LEU A 26 1.02 -17.13 -3.59
CA LEU A 26 1.30 -16.49 -4.88
C LEU A 26 2.00 -15.14 -4.71
N GLN A 27 1.59 -14.32 -3.73
CA GLN A 27 2.26 -13.06 -3.42
C GLN A 27 3.73 -13.28 -3.02
N TRP A 28 4.03 -14.28 -2.20
CA TRP A 28 5.41 -14.60 -1.81
C TRP A 28 6.24 -15.14 -2.97
N VAL A 29 5.68 -16.02 -3.80
CA VAL A 29 6.37 -16.54 -5.00
C VAL A 29 6.72 -15.40 -5.96
N LEU A 30 5.75 -14.54 -6.27
CA LEU A 30 5.98 -13.37 -7.13
C LEU A 30 6.93 -12.35 -6.49
N GLY A 31 6.80 -12.12 -5.18
CA GLY A 31 7.69 -11.23 -4.43
C GLY A 31 9.15 -11.71 -4.44
N LEU A 32 9.39 -13.01 -4.27
CA LEU A 32 10.73 -13.60 -4.34
C LEU A 32 11.29 -13.55 -5.77
N LEU A 33 10.46 -13.79 -6.78
CA LEU A 33 10.86 -13.65 -8.18
C LEU A 33 11.27 -12.21 -8.52
N LEU A 34 10.47 -11.23 -8.10
CA LEU A 34 10.79 -9.81 -8.28
C LEU A 34 12.04 -9.40 -7.49
N GLY A 35 12.16 -9.85 -6.23
CA GLY A 35 13.36 -9.63 -5.40
C GLY A 35 14.62 -10.23 -6.05
N PHE A 36 14.52 -11.42 -6.65
CA PHE A 36 15.61 -12.03 -7.42
C PHE A 36 15.98 -11.18 -8.63
N PHE A 37 15.02 -10.65 -9.39
CA PHE A 37 15.32 -9.78 -10.53
C PHE A 37 15.97 -8.46 -10.12
N ILE A 38 15.48 -7.84 -9.04
CA ILE A 38 16.07 -6.62 -8.49
C ILE A 38 17.52 -6.89 -8.05
N TYR A 39 17.77 -7.99 -7.34
CA TYR A 39 19.12 -8.37 -6.92
C TYR A 39 20.05 -8.69 -8.10
N LYS A 40 19.61 -9.55 -9.02
CA LYS A 40 20.48 -10.11 -10.06
C LYS A 40 20.72 -9.17 -11.24
N TYR A 41 19.70 -8.44 -11.68
CA TYR A 41 19.76 -7.61 -12.90
C TYR A 41 19.92 -6.13 -12.60
N LEU A 42 19.34 -5.62 -11.51
CA LEU A 42 19.54 -4.23 -11.10
C LEU A 42 20.72 -4.07 -10.13
N GLY A 43 21.25 -5.18 -9.61
CA GLY A 43 22.39 -5.16 -8.71
C GLY A 43 22.08 -4.50 -7.36
N VAL A 44 20.80 -4.39 -6.97
CA VAL A 44 20.43 -3.75 -5.70
C VAL A 44 20.52 -4.79 -4.58
N HIS A 45 21.40 -4.54 -3.62
CA HIS A 45 21.65 -5.41 -2.46
C HIS A 45 21.85 -4.62 -1.16
N ILE A 46 21.79 -3.29 -1.24
CA ILE A 46 22.03 -2.39 -0.12
C ILE A 46 20.75 -1.70 0.34
N VAL A 47 20.70 -1.36 1.62
CA VAL A 47 19.67 -0.52 2.23
C VAL A 47 20.34 0.71 2.82
N ASN A 48 19.92 1.89 2.36
CA ASN A 48 20.36 3.17 2.91
C ASN A 48 19.33 3.66 3.94
N ILE A 49 19.81 4.08 5.11
CA ILE A 49 19.02 4.71 6.17
C ILE A 49 19.43 6.19 6.22
N PRO A 50 18.62 7.11 5.66
CA PRO A 50 18.97 8.53 5.66
C PRO A 50 19.18 9.07 7.09
N GLY A 51 20.23 9.87 7.27
CA GLY A 51 20.64 10.40 8.57
C GLY A 51 21.61 9.51 9.36
N PHE A 52 21.90 8.31 8.88
CA PHE A 52 23.00 7.48 9.36
C PHE A 52 23.96 7.27 8.19
N ASP A 53 25.25 7.54 8.36
CA ASP A 53 26.29 7.30 7.34
C ASP A 53 26.59 5.79 7.13
N THR A 54 25.63 4.93 7.43
CA THR A 54 25.75 3.47 7.39
C THR A 54 24.88 2.92 6.28
N VAL A 55 25.53 2.41 5.23
CA VAL A 55 24.88 1.61 4.20
C VAL A 55 24.93 0.14 4.63
N TRP A 56 23.77 -0.49 4.71
CA TRP A 56 23.65 -1.89 5.10
C TRP A 56 23.64 -2.77 3.87
N ASP A 57 24.70 -3.54 3.68
CA ASP A 57 24.75 -4.56 2.63
C ASP A 57 24.05 -5.84 3.11
N LEU A 58 22.94 -6.18 2.47
CA LEU A 58 22.19 -7.40 2.73
C LEU A 58 22.64 -8.58 1.85
N GLY A 59 23.39 -8.33 0.79
CA GLY A 59 23.77 -9.33 -0.21
C GLY A 59 22.56 -10.13 -0.69
N ILE A 60 22.66 -11.46 -0.62
CA ILE A 60 21.56 -12.36 -1.03
C ILE A 60 20.30 -12.22 -0.17
N TRP A 61 20.40 -11.73 1.07
CA TRP A 61 19.24 -11.48 1.94
C TRP A 61 18.36 -10.33 1.45
N TYR A 62 18.83 -9.55 0.48
CA TYR A 62 18.02 -8.54 -0.19
C TYR A 62 16.81 -9.15 -0.93
N ILE A 63 16.91 -10.39 -1.41
CA ILE A 63 15.83 -11.10 -2.09
C ILE A 63 14.62 -11.33 -1.17
N PRO A 64 14.74 -12.05 -0.03
CA PRO A 64 13.62 -12.25 0.89
C PRO A 64 13.16 -10.95 1.54
N PHE A 65 14.05 -9.98 1.74
CA PHE A 65 13.69 -8.65 2.21
C PHE A 65 12.78 -7.91 1.21
N SER A 66 13.15 -7.87 -0.06
CA SER A 66 12.34 -7.26 -1.13
C SER A 66 10.99 -7.94 -1.26
N ALA A 67 10.97 -9.28 -1.21
CA ALA A 67 9.73 -10.04 -1.22
C ALA A 67 8.82 -9.67 -0.04
N PHE A 68 9.38 -9.54 1.16
CA PHE A 68 8.64 -9.09 2.34
C PHE A 68 8.04 -7.70 2.14
N VAL A 69 8.82 -6.72 1.65
CA VAL A 69 8.33 -5.35 1.40
C VAL A 69 7.18 -5.35 0.37
N ILE A 70 7.33 -6.09 -0.73
CA ILE A 70 6.31 -6.20 -1.78
C ILE A 70 5.02 -6.81 -1.22
N VAL A 71 5.12 -7.94 -0.52
CA VAL A 71 3.96 -8.62 0.09
C VAL A 71 3.31 -7.74 1.14
N ALA A 72 4.10 -7.08 1.99
CA ALA A 72 3.60 -6.21 3.05
C ALA A 72 2.79 -5.05 2.47
N PHE A 73 3.33 -4.32 1.49
CA PHE A 73 2.61 -3.21 0.85
C PHE A 73 1.42 -3.66 0.01
N SER A 74 1.50 -4.80 -0.68
CA SER A 74 0.37 -5.38 -1.41
C SER A 74 -0.82 -5.64 -0.49
N ASN A 75 -0.58 -6.22 0.70
CA ASN A 75 -1.63 -6.44 1.69
C ASN A 75 -2.04 -5.14 2.41
N ALA A 76 -1.09 -4.25 2.73
CA ALA A 76 -1.39 -2.98 3.37
C ALA A 76 -2.33 -2.12 2.52
N PHE A 77 -2.07 -2.04 1.21
CA PHE A 77 -2.92 -1.35 0.27
C PHE A 77 -4.33 -1.95 0.22
N ASN A 78 -4.43 -3.28 0.12
CA ASN A 78 -5.71 -3.99 0.12
C ASN A 78 -6.49 -3.83 1.43
N ILE A 79 -5.80 -3.73 2.57
CA ILE A 79 -6.41 -3.42 3.87
C ILE A 79 -6.96 -1.99 3.90
N THR A 80 -6.26 -1.03 3.29
CA THR A 80 -6.67 0.38 3.22
C THR A 80 -7.82 0.63 2.24
N ASP A 81 -8.05 -0.27 1.28
CA ASP A 81 -9.14 -0.18 0.29
C ASP A 81 -10.53 -0.51 0.87
N GLY A 82 -10.88 0.13 1.99
CA GLY A 82 -12.14 -0.06 2.71
C GLY A 82 -13.13 1.10 2.59
N LEU A 83 -12.69 2.27 2.11
CA LEU A 83 -13.50 3.49 1.92
C LEU A 83 -13.32 4.07 0.52
N ASP A 84 -14.38 4.69 0.00
CA ASP A 84 -14.48 5.28 -1.32
C ASP A 84 -13.41 6.39 -1.52
N GLY A 85 -12.41 6.15 -2.36
CA GLY A 85 -11.31 7.08 -2.66
C GLY A 85 -10.15 7.07 -1.66
N LEU A 86 -10.18 6.26 -0.60
CA LEU A 86 -9.11 6.27 0.42
C LEU A 86 -7.78 5.78 -0.13
N SER A 87 -7.75 4.52 -0.58
CA SER A 87 -6.54 3.83 -1.03
C SER A 87 -5.94 4.49 -2.28
N THR A 88 -6.80 4.83 -3.25
CA THR A 88 -6.41 5.38 -4.55
C THR A 88 -5.97 6.84 -4.48
N GLY A 89 -6.59 7.67 -3.64
CA GLY A 89 -6.10 9.03 -3.41
C GLY A 89 -4.77 9.06 -2.68
N LEU A 90 -4.58 8.19 -1.68
CA LEU A 90 -3.27 8.01 -1.04
C LEU A 90 -2.20 7.51 -2.00
N LEU A 91 -2.56 6.60 -2.91
CA LEU A 91 -1.66 6.13 -3.94
C LEU A 91 -1.18 7.25 -4.86
N LEU A 92 -2.10 8.09 -5.33
CA LEU A 92 -1.74 9.24 -6.19
C LEU A 92 -0.74 10.17 -5.51
N ILE A 93 -0.91 10.42 -4.21
CA ILE A 93 0.05 11.20 -3.43
C ILE A 93 1.41 10.49 -3.41
N CYS A 94 1.43 9.18 -3.14
CA CYS A 94 2.67 8.40 -3.14
C CYS A 94 3.36 8.44 -4.50
N LEU A 95 2.61 8.25 -5.58
CA LEU A 95 3.12 8.30 -6.94
C LEU A 95 3.68 9.68 -7.28
N GLY A 96 3.01 10.77 -6.91
CA GLY A 96 3.55 12.11 -7.13
C GLY A 96 4.88 12.36 -6.41
N VAL A 97 5.05 11.82 -5.19
CA VAL A 97 6.34 11.90 -4.49
C VAL A 97 7.43 11.10 -5.22
N PHE A 98 7.12 9.86 -5.62
CA PHE A 98 8.08 9.03 -6.34
C PHE A 98 8.36 9.52 -7.77
N GLU A 99 7.43 10.25 -8.38
CA GLU A 99 7.62 10.96 -9.64
C GLU A 99 8.70 12.04 -9.49
N ILE A 100 8.62 12.84 -8.42
CA ILE A 100 9.64 13.85 -8.10
C ILE A 100 11.00 13.20 -7.83
N ILE A 101 11.03 12.07 -7.12
CA ILE A 101 12.27 11.30 -6.88
C ILE A 101 12.85 10.77 -8.21
N ALA A 102 12.02 10.24 -9.10
CA ALA A 102 12.45 9.75 -10.40
C ALA A 102 13.03 10.88 -11.27
N ILE A 103 12.43 12.08 -11.25
CA ILE A 103 12.97 13.28 -11.90
C ILE A 103 14.36 13.63 -11.33
N GLY A 104 14.50 13.64 -10.00
CA GLY A 104 15.79 13.92 -9.34
C GLY A 104 16.89 12.91 -9.68
N ASN A 105 16.52 11.64 -9.88
CA ASN A 105 17.43 10.57 -10.28
C ASN A 105 17.68 10.52 -11.81
N LEU A 106 17.02 11.36 -12.60
CA LEU A 106 17.03 11.32 -14.06
C LEU A 106 16.56 9.96 -14.64
N ASP A 107 15.75 9.21 -13.89
CA ASP A 107 15.21 7.91 -14.29
C ASP A 107 13.96 8.08 -15.16
N THR A 108 14.21 8.33 -16.44
CA THR A 108 13.17 8.61 -17.44
C THR A 108 12.18 7.45 -17.63
N PRO A 109 12.61 6.16 -17.73
CA PRO A 109 11.68 5.04 -17.79
C PRO A 109 10.75 4.94 -16.59
N LEU A 110 11.29 5.11 -15.37
CA LEU A 110 10.48 5.07 -14.16
C LEU A 110 9.50 6.24 -14.09
N LEU A 111 9.94 7.44 -14.47
CA LEU A 111 9.09 8.62 -14.58
C LEU A 111 7.87 8.33 -15.48
N PHE A 112 8.09 7.86 -16.72
CA PHE A 112 6.99 7.52 -17.63
C PHE A 112 6.05 6.46 -17.06
N PHE A 113 6.59 5.42 -16.42
CA PHE A 113 5.80 4.38 -15.78
C PHE A 113 4.89 4.96 -14.69
N ILE A 114 5.43 5.81 -13.82
CA ILE A 114 4.68 6.46 -12.74
C ILE A 114 3.60 7.39 -13.31
N SER A 115 3.94 8.24 -14.28
CA SER A 115 2.99 9.20 -14.86
C SER A 115 1.81 8.51 -15.56
N LEU A 116 2.05 7.39 -16.26
CA LEU A 116 0.98 6.60 -16.88
C LEU A 116 0.01 6.03 -15.85
N TRP A 117 0.54 5.45 -14.77
CA TRP A 117 -0.30 4.92 -13.69
C TRP A 117 -1.01 6.01 -12.92
N ALA A 118 -0.36 7.15 -12.67
CA ALA A 118 -0.99 8.31 -12.05
C ALA A 118 -2.17 8.81 -12.91
N GLY A 119 -2.00 8.95 -14.22
CA GLY A 119 -3.07 9.34 -15.14
C GLY A 119 -4.26 8.37 -15.12
N ALA A 120 -4.00 7.06 -15.17
CA ALA A 120 -5.05 6.04 -15.06
C ALA A 120 -5.78 6.10 -13.71
N LEU A 121 -5.05 6.31 -12.62
CA LEU A 121 -5.62 6.43 -11.28
C LEU A 121 -6.41 7.72 -11.08
N PHE A 122 -6.00 8.84 -11.69
CA PHE A 122 -6.81 10.07 -11.68
C PHE A 122 -8.18 9.85 -12.32
N ALA A 123 -8.21 9.19 -13.48
CA ALA A 123 -9.45 8.84 -14.15
C ALA A 123 -10.30 7.87 -13.30
N PHE A 124 -9.68 6.84 -12.71
CA PHE A 124 -10.38 5.91 -11.81
C PHE A 124 -10.94 6.63 -10.57
N LEU A 125 -10.16 7.49 -9.94
CA LEU A 125 -10.52 8.21 -8.71
C LEU A 125 -11.74 9.09 -8.92
N TYR A 126 -11.90 9.71 -10.10
CA TYR A 126 -13.11 10.47 -10.46
C TYR A 126 -14.41 9.64 -10.29
N PHE A 127 -14.36 8.33 -10.54
CA PHE A 127 -15.49 7.41 -10.36
C PHE A 127 -15.51 6.71 -9.00
N ASN A 128 -14.40 6.74 -8.25
CA ASN A 128 -14.25 6.05 -6.97
C ASN A 128 -14.40 6.98 -5.75
N VAL A 129 -14.30 8.31 -5.92
CA VAL A 129 -14.61 9.27 -4.84
C VAL A 129 -16.05 9.12 -4.40
N TRP A 130 -16.27 9.27 -3.09
CA TRP A 130 -17.57 9.11 -2.46
C TRP A 130 -18.66 9.99 -3.11
N PRO A 131 -19.84 9.44 -3.42
CA PRO A 131 -20.21 8.01 -3.39
C PRO A 131 -19.63 7.24 -4.60
N ALA A 132 -18.90 6.15 -4.36
CA ALA A 132 -18.23 5.41 -5.43
C ALA A 132 -19.19 4.75 -6.42
N ARG A 133 -18.89 4.89 -7.72
CA ARG A 133 -19.56 4.20 -8.83
C ARG A 133 -18.86 2.92 -9.24
N ILE A 134 -17.54 2.85 -9.04
CA ILE A 134 -16.71 1.68 -9.31
C ILE A 134 -15.82 1.34 -8.12
N PHE A 135 -15.58 0.05 -7.91
CA PHE A 135 -14.70 -0.46 -6.87
C PHE A 135 -13.43 -1.02 -7.49
N LEU A 136 -12.32 -0.87 -6.78
CA LEU A 136 -11.00 -1.27 -7.25
C LEU A 136 -10.88 -2.81 -7.30
N GLY A 137 -11.40 -3.46 -6.26
CA GLY A 137 -11.35 -4.90 -6.09
C GLY A 137 -9.94 -5.41 -5.77
N ASP A 138 -9.87 -6.69 -5.40
CA ASP A 138 -8.60 -7.33 -4.98
C ASP A 138 -7.52 -7.29 -6.06
N ALA A 139 -7.90 -7.38 -7.34
CA ALA A 139 -6.95 -7.38 -8.44
C ALA A 139 -6.16 -6.07 -8.49
N GLY A 140 -6.85 -4.92 -8.48
CA GLY A 140 -6.22 -3.60 -8.47
C GLY A 140 -5.50 -3.32 -7.15
N ALA A 141 -6.13 -3.64 -6.02
CA ALA A 141 -5.57 -3.33 -4.71
C ALA A 141 -4.23 -4.05 -4.45
N LEU A 142 -4.15 -5.35 -4.77
CA LEU A 142 -2.92 -6.11 -4.57
C LEU A 142 -1.81 -5.68 -5.55
N SER A 143 -2.15 -5.42 -6.81
CA SER A 143 -1.17 -4.98 -7.81
C SER A 143 -0.63 -3.59 -7.48
N PHE A 144 -1.47 -2.65 -7.05
CA PHE A 144 -1.04 -1.29 -6.75
C PHE A 144 -0.14 -1.21 -5.51
N GLY A 145 -0.45 -1.96 -4.46
CA GLY A 145 0.45 -2.05 -3.31
C GLY A 145 1.80 -2.68 -3.67
N ALA A 146 1.81 -3.74 -4.48
CA ALA A 146 3.05 -4.36 -4.95
C ALA A 146 3.85 -3.40 -5.85
N MET A 147 3.19 -2.69 -6.76
CA MET A 147 3.79 -1.68 -7.64
C MET A 147 4.47 -0.57 -6.84
N LEU A 148 3.77 -0.01 -5.84
CA LEU A 148 4.33 1.03 -4.98
C LEU A 148 5.59 0.55 -4.24
N ALA A 149 5.57 -0.69 -3.72
CA ALA A 149 6.76 -1.28 -3.10
C ALA A 149 7.92 -1.46 -4.09
N VAL A 150 7.64 -1.96 -5.30
CA VAL A 150 8.67 -2.12 -6.33
C VAL A 150 9.29 -0.77 -6.68
N ILE A 151 8.50 0.29 -6.87
CA ILE A 151 8.99 1.66 -7.11
C ILE A 151 9.95 2.11 -5.99
N GLY A 152 9.57 1.90 -4.72
CA GLY A 152 10.43 2.25 -3.59
C GLY A 152 11.72 1.41 -3.49
N LEU A 153 11.67 0.14 -3.89
CA LEU A 153 12.83 -0.74 -3.91
C LEU A 153 13.83 -0.37 -5.01
N ILE A 154 13.34 -0.15 -6.24
CA ILE A 154 14.21 0.16 -7.38
C ILE A 154 14.80 1.58 -7.31
N THR A 155 14.12 2.52 -6.65
CA THR A 155 14.70 3.84 -6.35
C THR A 155 15.72 3.79 -5.21
N GLY A 156 15.82 2.67 -4.48
CA GLY A 156 16.66 2.53 -3.30
C GLY A 156 16.19 3.36 -2.09
N LYS A 157 15.02 3.99 -2.16
CA LYS A 157 14.50 4.91 -1.13
C LYS A 157 13.47 4.21 -0.24
N ILE A 158 13.89 3.13 0.42
CA ILE A 158 13.00 2.27 1.23
C ILE A 158 12.40 3.03 2.43
N LEU A 159 13.19 3.84 3.14
CA LEU A 159 12.64 4.62 4.24
C LEU A 159 11.66 5.69 3.75
N ALA A 160 11.93 6.31 2.60
CA ALA A 160 10.95 7.20 1.99
C ALA A 160 9.66 6.45 1.64
N LEU A 161 9.75 5.24 1.08
CA LEU A 161 8.58 4.37 0.81
C LEU A 161 7.73 4.15 2.06
N VAL A 162 8.36 3.80 3.19
CA VAL A 162 7.66 3.55 4.46
C VAL A 162 6.98 4.82 4.98
N VAL A 163 7.65 5.98 4.87
CA VAL A 163 7.11 7.26 5.33
C VAL A 163 5.99 7.76 4.43
N VAL A 164 6.22 7.84 3.12
CA VAL A 164 5.24 8.28 2.11
C VAL A 164 4.01 7.36 2.14
N GLY A 165 4.23 6.04 2.20
CA GLY A 165 3.19 5.04 2.37
C GLY A 165 2.69 4.87 3.81
N GLY A 166 3.02 5.79 4.72
CA GLY A 166 2.85 5.62 6.16
C GLY A 166 1.40 5.34 6.59
N ILE A 167 0.41 5.86 5.87
CA ILE A 167 -1.00 5.54 6.15
C ILE A 167 -1.30 4.06 5.84
N PHE A 168 -0.79 3.50 4.75
CA PHE A 168 -0.91 2.06 4.46
C PHE A 168 -0.26 1.24 5.58
N VAL A 169 0.91 1.67 6.05
CA VAL A 169 1.62 1.02 7.17
C VAL A 169 0.80 1.08 8.45
N ILE A 170 0.20 2.21 8.80
CA ILE A 170 -0.65 2.38 9.98
C ILE A 170 -1.90 1.50 9.88
N GLU A 171 -2.57 1.48 8.74
CA GLU A 171 -3.77 0.65 8.50
C GLU A 171 -3.43 -0.84 8.64
N ALA A 172 -2.34 -1.30 8.04
CA ALA A 172 -1.86 -2.68 8.18
C ALA A 172 -1.47 -3.02 9.63
N THR A 173 -0.77 -2.12 10.31
CA THR A 173 -0.29 -2.32 11.68
C THR A 173 -1.45 -2.37 12.68
N THR A 174 -2.45 -1.50 12.54
CA THR A 174 -3.64 -1.53 13.40
C THR A 174 -4.47 -2.79 13.19
N SER A 175 -4.58 -3.28 11.95
CA SER A 175 -5.17 -4.58 11.65
C SER A 175 -4.39 -5.75 12.29
N LEU A 176 -3.06 -5.75 12.20
CA LEU A 176 -2.21 -6.75 12.83
C LEU A 176 -2.36 -6.73 14.37
N ILE A 177 -2.27 -5.56 14.99
CA ILE A 177 -2.46 -5.40 16.44
C ILE A 177 -3.82 -5.97 16.87
N GLN A 178 -4.88 -5.68 16.12
CA GLN A 178 -6.21 -6.21 16.41
C GLN A 178 -6.26 -7.75 16.36
N ILE A 179 -5.64 -8.36 15.35
CA ILE A 179 -5.55 -9.82 15.22
C ILE A 179 -4.78 -10.42 16.41
N LEU A 180 -3.67 -9.80 16.81
CA LEU A 180 -2.87 -10.25 17.95
C LEU A 180 -3.65 -10.07 19.27
N GLY A 181 -4.43 -9.00 19.42
CA GLY A 181 -5.34 -8.78 20.55
C GLY A 181 -6.34 -9.92 20.72
N TRP A 182 -7.01 -10.33 19.64
CA TRP A 182 -7.90 -11.50 19.68
C TRP A 182 -7.16 -12.82 19.94
N LYS A 183 -5.96 -12.98 19.40
CA LYS A 183 -5.18 -14.22 19.55
C LYS A 183 -4.70 -14.41 20.99
N TYR A 184 -4.10 -13.36 21.58
CA TYR A 184 -3.40 -13.44 22.86
C TYR A 184 -4.23 -12.88 24.03
N LEU A 185 -4.87 -11.73 23.88
CA LEU A 185 -5.66 -11.09 24.95
C LEU A 185 -7.12 -11.57 24.97
N LYS A 186 -7.56 -12.30 23.94
CA LYS A 186 -8.96 -12.76 23.74
C LYS A 186 -9.98 -11.62 23.76
N ARG A 187 -9.54 -10.39 23.49
CA ARG A 187 -10.38 -9.19 23.44
C ARG A 187 -9.88 -8.23 22.36
N PRO A 188 -10.76 -7.40 21.78
CA PRO A 188 -10.35 -6.39 20.81
C PRO A 188 -9.53 -5.27 21.47
N ILE A 189 -8.59 -4.67 20.73
CA ILE A 189 -7.80 -3.50 21.19
C ILE A 189 -8.44 -2.21 20.68
N PHE A 190 -8.82 -2.18 19.41
CA PHE A 190 -9.59 -1.12 18.78
C PHE A 190 -11.07 -1.52 18.70
N PRO A 191 -12.01 -0.54 18.66
CA PRO A 191 -13.42 -0.82 18.42
C PRO A 191 -13.65 -1.65 17.15
N LEU A 192 -12.96 -1.29 16.06
CA LEU A 192 -12.96 -2.03 14.80
C LEU A 192 -11.66 -1.70 14.04
N ALA A 193 -10.91 -2.70 13.59
CA ALA A 193 -9.75 -2.48 12.74
C ALA A 193 -10.09 -2.81 11.28
N PRO A 194 -9.48 -2.15 10.29
CA PRO A 194 -8.36 -1.18 10.38
C PRO A 194 -8.75 0.21 10.92
N ILE A 195 -7.80 1.14 11.07
CA ILE A 195 -8.04 2.40 11.79
C ILE A 195 -9.12 3.28 11.16
N HIS A 196 -9.28 3.27 9.83
CA HIS A 196 -10.39 3.96 9.18
C HIS A 196 -11.77 3.47 9.65
N HIS A 197 -11.91 2.17 9.92
CA HIS A 197 -13.12 1.60 10.50
C HIS A 197 -13.30 1.98 11.98
N THR A 198 -12.20 2.17 12.74
CA THR A 198 -12.30 2.74 14.09
C THR A 198 -12.91 4.14 14.06
N PHE A 199 -12.53 4.98 13.11
CA PHE A 199 -13.11 6.33 12.97
C PHE A 199 -14.60 6.27 12.58
N LEU A 200 -14.99 5.38 11.67
CA LEU A 200 -16.40 5.15 11.33
C LEU A 200 -17.21 4.71 12.56
N ALA A 201 -16.70 3.75 13.34
CA ALA A 201 -17.36 3.26 14.54
C ALA A 201 -17.54 4.35 15.62
N ARG A 202 -16.68 5.37 15.61
CA ARG A 202 -16.79 6.57 16.47
C ARG A 202 -17.69 7.67 15.89
N GLY A 203 -18.40 7.39 14.80
CA GLY A 203 -19.40 8.29 14.20
C GLY A 203 -18.83 9.31 13.20
N TRP A 204 -17.60 9.14 12.71
CA TRP A 204 -17.09 10.00 11.65
C TRP A 204 -17.72 9.63 10.30
N LYS A 205 -18.04 10.64 9.48
CA LYS A 205 -18.50 10.42 8.10
C LYS A 205 -17.33 9.95 7.22
N GLU A 206 -17.60 9.03 6.30
CA GLU A 206 -16.61 8.47 5.38
C GLU A 206 -15.81 9.53 4.60
N PRO A 207 -16.42 10.52 3.92
CA PRO A 207 -15.65 11.57 3.23
C PRO A 207 -14.70 12.36 4.15
N LYS A 208 -15.10 12.57 5.41
CA LYS A 208 -14.28 13.27 6.41
C LYS A 208 -13.03 12.46 6.76
N ILE A 209 -13.13 11.13 6.81
CA ILE A 209 -11.98 10.25 7.07
C ILE A 209 -11.04 10.27 5.87
N VAL A 210 -11.58 10.13 4.65
CA VAL A 210 -10.82 10.09 3.40
C VAL A 210 -10.02 11.38 3.20
N ILE A 211 -10.66 12.55 3.28
CA ILE A 211 -9.98 13.85 3.09
C ILE A 211 -8.90 14.06 4.16
N ARG A 212 -9.15 13.68 5.42
CA ARG A 212 -8.15 13.81 6.49
C ARG A 212 -6.97 12.86 6.29
N ALA A 213 -7.22 11.65 5.79
CA ALA A 213 -6.16 10.74 5.40
C ALA A 213 -5.33 11.32 4.25
N TRP A 214 -5.94 11.95 3.25
CA TRP A 214 -5.19 12.60 2.17
C TRP A 214 -4.33 13.77 2.66
N ILE A 215 -4.84 14.61 3.56
CA ILE A 215 -4.05 15.69 4.18
C ILE A 215 -2.84 15.11 4.92
N LEU A 216 -3.04 14.07 5.72
CA LEU A 216 -1.93 13.39 6.41
C LEU A 216 -0.97 12.73 5.41
N GLY A 217 -1.49 12.13 4.34
CA GLY A 217 -0.70 11.53 3.26
C GLY A 217 0.18 12.55 2.55
N LEU A 218 -0.33 13.77 2.30
CA LEU A 218 0.46 14.87 1.74
C LEU A 218 1.58 15.30 2.70
N LEU A 219 1.29 15.43 4.00
CA LEU A 219 2.31 15.77 5.01
C LEU A 219 3.41 14.71 5.08
N LEU A 220 3.03 13.44 5.12
CA LEU A 220 3.96 12.31 5.06
C LEU A 220 4.71 12.27 3.73
N GLY A 221 4.06 12.63 2.63
CA GLY A 221 4.67 12.73 1.31
C GLY A 221 5.79 13.77 1.26
N VAL A 222 5.54 14.99 1.76
CA VAL A 222 6.55 16.06 1.87
C VAL A 222 7.71 15.62 2.75
N PHE A 223 7.42 15.03 3.91
CA PHE A 223 8.44 14.56 4.83
C PHE A 223 9.27 13.41 4.24
N GLY A 224 8.62 12.46 3.54
CA GLY A 224 9.29 11.36 2.87
C GLY A 224 10.13 11.80 1.67
N LEU A 225 9.70 12.84 0.95
CA LEU A 225 10.51 13.46 -0.11
C LEU A 225 11.78 14.10 0.46
N TRP A 226 11.65 14.88 1.54
CA TRP A 226 12.81 15.44 2.24
C TRP A 226 13.78 14.34 2.69
N LEU A 227 13.25 13.27 3.29
CA LEU A 227 14.05 12.12 3.70
C LEU A 227 14.73 11.41 2.51
N ALA A 228 14.10 11.40 1.34
CA ALA A 228 14.70 10.86 0.12
C ALA A 228 15.82 11.73 -0.46
N THR A 229 15.89 13.02 -0.10
CA THR A 229 16.96 13.93 -0.57
C THR A 229 18.20 13.93 0.32
N MET A 230 18.11 13.34 1.51
CA MET A 230 19.25 13.10 2.40
C MET A 230 19.98 11.83 1.98
#